data_AF-A0A820LUS5-F1
#
_entry.id   AF-A0A820LUS5-F1
#
_cell.length_a   1.000
_cell.length_b   1.000
_cell.length_c   1.000
_cell.angle_alpha   90.00
_cell.angle_beta   90.00
_cell.angle_gamma   90.00
#
_symmetry.space_group_name_H-M   'P 1'
#
loop_
_entity.id
_entity.type
_entity.pdbx_description
1 polymer ?
#
loop_
_entity_poly.entity_id
_entity_poly.type
_entity_poly.pdbx_seq_one_letter_code
_entity_poly.pdbx_strand_id
1 'polypeptide(L)' 'PGESILSICADATNRHLISGDTHGEIDIWNIEDYCCSTTPPFVHSWQGHLSPIIFCECIDYKGDDSFILSGSTDHTARL' A
#
# COMPACT_ATOMS: atom_id res chain seq x y z
N PRO A 1 -12.51 6.65 15.41
CA PRO A 1 -11.32 6.78 16.29
C PRO A 1 -10.70 5.40 16.49
N GLY A 2 -9.55 5.14 15.86
CA GLY A 2 -8.86 3.86 16.04
C GLY A 2 -8.06 3.39 14.83
N GLU A 3 -8.25 4.00 13.67
CA GLU A 3 -7.50 3.66 12.47
C GLU A 3 -6.76 4.88 11.95
N SER A 4 -5.50 4.71 11.59
CA SER A 4 -4.68 5.75 10.99
C SER A 4 -3.79 5.11 9.94
N ILE A 5 -3.69 5.78 8.79
CA ILE A 5 -2.69 5.44 7.79
C ILE A 5 -1.33 5.90 8.33
N LEU A 6 -0.36 4.98 8.36
CA LEU A 6 0.99 5.26 8.85
C LEU A 6 2.02 5.24 7.74
N SER A 7 1.73 4.54 6.64
CA SER A 7 2.63 4.38 5.52
C SER A 7 1.88 4.48 4.20
N ILE A 8 2.52 5.08 3.20
CA ILE A 8 1.97 5.22 1.86
C ILE A 8 3.11 5.19 0.83
N CYS A 9 2.90 4.51 -0.29
CA CYS A 9 3.81 4.55 -1.44
C CYS A 9 3.03 4.46 -2.76
N ALA A 10 3.67 4.82 -3.85
CA ALA A 10 3.14 4.64 -5.20
C ALA A 10 3.98 3.60 -5.95
N ASP A 11 3.40 2.97 -6.97
CA ASP A 11 4.19 2.21 -7.94
C ASP A 11 5.07 3.14 -8.81
N ALA A 12 6.03 2.57 -9.54
CA ALA A 12 6.95 3.37 -10.36
C ALA A 12 6.27 4.14 -11.50
N THR A 13 5.06 3.71 -11.89
CA THR A 13 4.26 4.35 -12.94
C THR A 13 3.30 5.42 -12.39
N ASN A 14 3.24 5.59 -11.07
CA ASN A 14 2.27 6.41 -10.36
C ASN A 14 0.81 6.10 -10.71
N ARG A 15 0.49 4.84 -11.00
CA ARG A 15 -0.89 4.40 -11.33
C ARG A 15 -1.59 3.75 -10.14
N HIS A 16 -0.84 3.18 -9.21
CA HIS A 16 -1.39 2.64 -7.97
C HIS A 16 -0.80 3.33 -6.74
N LEU A 17 -1.66 3.55 -5.75
CA LEU A 17 -1.31 4.01 -4.42
C LEU A 17 -1.53 2.85 -3.44
N ILE A 18 -0.52 2.58 -2.63
CA ILE A 18 -0.54 1.55 -1.61
C ILE A 18 -0.50 2.25 -0.25
N SER A 19 -1.39 1.87 0.66
CA SER A 19 -1.40 2.38 2.04
C SER A 19 -1.34 1.23 3.04
N GLY A 20 -0.64 1.47 4.16
CA GLY A 20 -0.59 0.58 5.31
C GLY A 20 -1.09 1.28 6.56
N ASP A 21 -1.91 0.59 7.35
CA ASP A 21 -2.61 1.18 8.49
C ASP A 21 -2.14 0.63 9.86
N THR A 22 -2.79 1.12 10.93
CA THR A 22 -2.57 0.70 12.32
C THR A 22 -3.07 -0.71 12.64
N HIS A 23 -3.91 -1.32 11.81
CA HIS A 23 -4.43 -2.68 12.01
C HIS A 23 -3.63 -3.73 11.23
N GLY A 24 -2.72 -3.31 10.35
CA GLY A 24 -1.94 -4.21 9.53
C GLY A 24 -2.59 -4.53 8.18
N GLU A 25 -3.57 -3.74 7.76
CA GLU A 25 -4.20 -3.85 6.44
C GLU A 25 -3.37 -3.10 5.40
N ILE A 26 -3.24 -3.70 4.21
CA ILE A 26 -2.68 -3.07 3.02
C ILE A 26 -3.81 -2.83 2.03
N ASP A 27 -4.01 -1.58 1.64
CA ASP A 27 -4.97 -1.20 0.61
C ASP A 27 -4.27 -0.72 -0.66
N ILE A 28 -4.84 -1.05 -1.81
CA ILE A 28 -4.41 -0.57 -3.13
C ILE A 28 -5.54 0.23 -3.78
N TRP A 29 -5.17 1.40 -4.31
CA TRP A 29 -6.06 2.31 -5.02
C TRP A 29 -5.50 2.60 -6.41
N ASN A 30 -6.37 2.65 -7.42
CA ASN A 30 -6.00 3.15 -8.73
C ASN A 30 -6.07 4.68 -8.70
N ILE A 31 -4.95 5.33 -9.02
CA ILE A 31 -4.77 6.77 -9.04
C ILE A 31 -4.38 7.31 -10.43
N GLU A 32 -4.52 6.50 -11.50
CA GLU A 32 -4.15 6.88 -12.87
C GLU A 32 -4.85 8.16 -13.34
N ASP A 33 -6.14 8.30 -13.00
CA ASP A 33 -6.96 9.49 -13.27
C ASP A 33 -7.22 10.36 -12.03
N TYR A 34 -6.41 10.17 -10.98
CA TYR A 34 -6.47 11.00 -9.79
C TYR A 34 -6.18 12.47 -10.16
N CYS A 35 -6.81 13.42 -9.49
CA CYS A 35 -6.90 14.86 -9.84
C CYS A 35 -7.80 15.22 -11.04
N CYS A 36 -8.11 14.29 -11.95
CA CYS A 36 -9.02 14.52 -13.08
C CYS A 36 -10.45 14.01 -12.81
N SER A 37 -10.60 13.05 -11.91
CA SER A 37 -11.88 12.43 -11.52
C SER A 37 -12.13 12.51 -10.01
N THR A 38 -13.33 12.13 -9.58
CA THR A 38 -13.69 11.95 -8.16
C THR A 38 -12.88 10.82 -7.51
N THR A 39 -13.12 10.56 -6.21
CA THR A 39 -12.47 9.54 -5.36
C THR A 39 -11.79 8.39 -6.12
N PRO A 40 -10.49 8.14 -5.91
CA PRO A 40 -9.75 7.12 -6.63
C PRO A 40 -10.40 5.73 -6.43
N PRO A 41 -10.57 4.93 -7.48
CA PRO A 41 -11.14 3.59 -7.35
C PRO A 41 -10.30 2.70 -6.43
N PHE A 42 -10.96 2.06 -5.48
CA PHE A 42 -10.37 1.00 -4.68
C PHE A 42 -10.15 -0.26 -5.53
N VAL A 43 -8.97 -0.86 -5.43
CA VAL A 43 -8.58 -2.03 -6.23
C VAL A 43 -8.61 -3.29 -5.39
N HIS A 44 -7.87 -3.30 -4.27
CA HIS A 44 -7.74 -4.49 -3.43
C HIS A 44 -7.34 -4.14 -2.00
N SER A 45 -7.61 -5.05 -1.08
CA SER A 45 -7.16 -4.97 0.31
C SER A 45 -6.93 -6.35 0.89
N TRP A 46 -5.94 -6.46 1.75
CA TRP A 46 -5.69 -7.67 2.53
C TRP A 46 -4.92 -7.37 3.82
N GLN A 47 -5.10 -8.28 4.78
CA GLN A 47 -4.35 -8.28 6.02
C GLN A 47 -2.90 -8.70 5.77
N GLY A 48 -2.04 -7.70 5.56
CA GLY A 48 -0.61 -7.87 5.40
C GLY A 48 0.07 -8.28 6.69
N HIS A 49 -0.32 -7.71 7.83
CA HIS A 49 0.36 -7.87 9.13
C HIS A 49 -0.64 -7.99 10.28
N LEU A 50 -0.21 -8.40 11.48
CA LEU A 50 -1.09 -8.46 12.67
C LEU A 50 -1.02 -7.20 13.56
N SER A 51 -0.17 -6.25 13.19
CA SER A 51 0.15 -5.03 13.94
C SER A 51 0.42 -3.88 12.95
N PRO A 52 0.48 -2.61 13.41
CA PRO A 52 0.67 -1.45 12.56
C PRO A 52 1.78 -1.59 11.52
N ILE A 53 1.46 -1.29 10.26
CA ILE A 53 2.42 -1.19 9.17
C ILE A 53 3.08 0.18 9.21
N ILE A 54 4.38 0.19 9.45
CA ILE A 54 5.17 1.43 9.62
C ILE A 54 6.02 1.76 8.40
N PHE A 55 6.02 0.87 7.40
CA PHE A 55 6.80 0.99 6.17
C PHE A 55 6.12 0.26 5.01
N CYS A 56 6.07 0.89 3.84
CA CYS A 56 5.60 0.33 2.58
C CYS A 56 6.47 0.86 1.43
N GLU A 57 6.86 -0.01 0.51
CA GLU A 57 7.57 0.34 -0.72
C GLU A 57 7.09 -0.57 -1.85
N CYS A 58 6.84 0.01 -3.02
CA CYS A 58 6.54 -0.74 -4.23
C CYS A 58 7.82 -0.89 -5.04
N ILE A 59 8.19 -2.13 -5.35
CA ILE A 59 9.47 -2.47 -6.00
C ILE A 59 9.16 -3.16 -7.32
N ASP A 60 9.66 -2.59 -8.41
CA ASP A 60 9.63 -3.26 -9.72
C ASP A 60 10.79 -4.23 -9.86
N TYR A 61 10.48 -5.44 -10.29
CA TYR A 61 11.43 -6.50 -10.54
C TYR A 61 11.29 -6.96 -11.99
N LYS A 62 12.39 -6.84 -12.74
CA LYS A 62 12.48 -7.27 -14.15
C LYS A 62 11.44 -6.64 -15.10
N GLY A 63 10.80 -5.53 -14.71
CA GLY A 63 9.97 -4.70 -15.58
C GLY A 63 8.52 -5.16 -15.76
N ASP A 64 8.22 -6.43 -15.46
CA ASP A 64 6.87 -6.99 -15.58
C ASP A 64 6.24 -7.35 -14.22
N ASP A 65 7.06 -7.58 -13.18
CA ASP A 65 6.58 -7.93 -11.84
C ASP A 65 6.77 -6.75 -10.89
N SER A 66 5.70 -6.34 -10.20
CA SER A 66 5.79 -5.37 -9.09
C SER A 66 5.44 -6.06 -7.77
N PHE A 67 6.23 -5.78 -6.74
CA PHE A 67 6.07 -6.34 -5.40
C PHE A 67 5.86 -5.23 -4.37
N ILE A 68 5.16 -5.54 -3.28
CA ILE A 68 4.93 -4.60 -2.19
C ILE A 68 5.71 -5.08 -0.98
N LEU A 69 6.82 -4.40 -0.68
CA LEU A 69 7.56 -4.62 0.54
C LEU A 69 6.89 -3.85 1.68
N SER A 70 6.58 -4.54 2.77
CA SER A 70 5.97 -3.97 3.96
C SER A 70 6.73 -4.35 5.22
N GLY A 71 6.76 -3.45 6.20
CA GLY A 71 7.39 -3.65 7.51
C GLY A 71 6.45 -3.23 8.63
N SER A 72 6.36 -4.05 9.67
CA SER A 72 5.39 -3.86 10.75
C SER A 72 6.02 -3.96 12.14
N THR A 73 5.30 -3.39 13.10
CA THR A 73 5.57 -3.57 14.53
C THR A 73 5.30 -4.99 15.04
N ASP A 74 4.77 -5.90 14.20
CA ASP A 74 4.68 -7.34 14.49
C ASP A 74 6.04 -8.08 14.40
N HIS A 75 7.12 -7.34 14.20
CA HIS A 75 8.49 -7.85 14.04
C HIS A 75 8.72 -8.62 12.73
N THR A 76 7.88 -8.42 11.72
CA THR A 76 8.04 -9.03 10.40
C THR A 76 8.14 -7.99 9.29
N ALA A 77 8.75 -8.42 8.19
CA ALA A 77 8.66 -7.76 6.89
C ALA A 77 8.12 -8.78 5.88
N ARG A 78 7.35 -8.31 4.89
CA ARG A 78 6.65 -9.16 3.90
C ARG A 78 6.74 -8.56 2.50
N LEU A 79 6.68 -9.43 1.49
CA LEU A 79 6.73 -9.12 0.06
C LEU A 79 5.49 -9.68 -0.63
#